data_AF-A0A535FH50-F1
#
_entry.id   AF-A0A535FH50-F1
#
_cell.length_a   1.000
_cell.length_b   1.000
_cell.length_c   1.000
_cell.angle_alpha   90.00
_cell.angle_beta   90.00
_cell.angle_gamma   90.00
#
_symmetry.space_group_name_H-M   'P 1'
#
loop_
_entity.id
_entity.type
_entity.pdbx_description
1 polymer ?
#
loop_
_entity_poly.entity_id
_entity_poly.type
_entity_poly.pdbx_seq_one_letter_code
_entity_poly.pdbx_strand_id
1 'polypeptide(L)'
;TWNNIHLFQSFDYSISNPADIAKHYDFVWGAAVSHVAAIRSGNPKIYISYYIPFHRDNGTFSDNSAYHDLTYWKANHPDWILYKCDRVTPAYEFGDPNMPLDFANPALVSWQIQSYAQPASERGYDAIAADNVDLQNIYHACGVYIHGKWVQRYSGQLDDPQWRADIVIWLARMQQALHHLRHPLALIPNLALGGLPPGDRLVQQVMSHIDGVLDEDGFTDGARGYLTGSSWVQRIQFMESVQAQYKPYYVVNQFQVPSISRDQVQWALASYLMGKEHTAAVFISTYQGYGADTRYNEYNAQIGSPQDNMYQSQNVYWRDYSNGLSIVNPDPGETYEVTLRAGRKYIDLYGNPAGQTITLPPHSGIVLLTGS
;
A
#
# COMPACT_ATOMS: atom_id res chain seq x y z
N THR A 1 -19.32 8.21 6.87
CA THR A 1 -19.70 8.28 5.45
C THR A 1 -18.41 8.15 4.66
N TRP A 2 -18.43 7.56 3.46
CA TRP A 2 -17.24 7.43 2.60
C TRP A 2 -17.06 8.64 1.68
N ASN A 3 -17.50 9.80 2.16
CA ASN A 3 -17.50 11.04 1.39
C ASN A 3 -16.15 11.71 1.55
N ASN A 4 -15.76 12.49 0.55
CA ASN A 4 -14.54 13.27 0.51
C ASN A 4 -13.27 12.41 0.50
N ILE A 5 -12.12 13.03 0.75
CA ILE A 5 -10.82 12.36 0.73
C ILE A 5 -10.60 11.68 2.08
N HIS A 6 -10.29 10.38 2.03
CA HIS A 6 -9.93 9.58 3.20
C HIS A 6 -8.42 9.38 3.26
N LEU A 7 -7.87 9.33 4.46
CA LEU A 7 -6.43 9.37 4.67
C LEU A 7 -6.00 8.25 5.59
N PHE A 8 -4.81 7.74 5.32
CA PHE A 8 -4.10 6.89 6.25
C PHE A 8 -2.72 7.48 6.54
N GLN A 9 -2.16 7.11 7.68
CA GLN A 9 -0.81 7.47 8.10
C GLN A 9 0.11 6.28 7.83
N SER A 10 1.19 6.49 7.05
CA SER A 10 2.24 5.49 6.86
C SER A 10 3.30 5.64 7.94
N PHE A 11 3.29 4.73 8.93
CA PHE A 11 4.08 4.76 10.16
C PHE A 11 3.91 6.04 10.99
N ASP A 12 4.33 6.01 12.26
CA ASP A 12 4.16 7.14 13.19
C ASP A 12 5.35 7.33 14.15
N TYR A 13 6.50 6.72 13.86
CA TYR A 13 7.68 6.75 14.74
C TYR A 13 8.29 8.15 14.94
N SER A 14 7.94 9.15 14.12
CA SER A 14 8.38 10.54 14.26
C SER A 14 7.29 11.49 14.79
N ILE A 15 6.12 10.97 15.16
CA ILE A 15 5.01 11.76 15.67
C ILE A 15 5.12 11.93 17.18
N SER A 16 5.28 13.17 17.64
CA SER A 16 5.43 13.48 19.07
C SER A 16 4.11 13.41 19.85
N ASN A 17 2.98 13.74 19.23
CA ASN A 17 1.65 13.61 19.84
C ASN A 17 0.69 12.81 18.94
N PRO A 18 0.73 11.47 19.00
CA PRO A 18 -0.11 10.61 18.16
C PRO A 18 -1.62 10.81 18.39
N ALA A 19 -2.03 11.25 19.59
CA ALA A 19 -3.44 11.49 19.89
C ALA A 19 -4.00 12.69 19.09
N ASP A 20 -3.20 13.75 18.92
CA ASP A 20 -3.66 14.97 18.24
C ASP A 20 -3.91 14.73 16.75
N ILE A 21 -3.10 13.88 16.11
CA ILE A 21 -3.17 13.63 14.66
C ILE A 21 -4.17 12.52 14.31
N ALA A 22 -4.44 11.59 15.23
CA ALA A 22 -5.30 10.43 14.97
C ALA A 22 -6.72 10.76 14.48
N LYS A 23 -7.25 11.94 14.85
CA LYS A 23 -8.56 12.43 14.37
C LYS A 23 -8.62 12.69 12.86
N HIS A 24 -7.47 12.74 12.20
CA HIS A 24 -7.35 13.05 10.77
C HIS A 24 -7.23 11.83 9.87
N TYR A 25 -7.09 10.64 10.46
CA TYR A 25 -6.78 9.40 9.76
C TYR A 25 -7.80 8.32 10.07
N ASP A 26 -8.14 7.55 9.06
CA ASP A 26 -8.97 6.36 9.19
C ASP A 26 -8.15 5.13 9.57
N PHE A 27 -6.86 5.14 9.20
CA PHE A 27 -5.95 4.01 9.34
C PHE A 27 -4.50 4.44 9.62
N VAL A 28 -3.76 3.63 10.38
CA VAL A 28 -2.29 3.71 10.49
C VAL A 28 -1.64 2.41 10.03
N TRP A 29 -0.82 2.50 8.99
CA TRP A 29 0.04 1.42 8.52
C TRP A 29 1.28 1.32 9.40
N GLY A 30 1.47 0.22 10.13
CA GLY A 30 2.67 -0.01 10.94
C GLY A 30 2.80 0.93 12.14
N ALA A 31 1.75 1.09 12.95
CA ALA A 31 1.79 1.95 14.14
C ALA A 31 2.78 1.42 15.20
N ALA A 32 3.54 2.32 15.82
CA ALA A 32 4.48 2.01 16.88
C ALA A 32 3.76 1.50 18.14
N VAL A 33 4.34 0.49 18.79
CA VAL A 33 3.75 -0.17 19.98
C VAL A 33 3.50 0.80 21.14
N SER A 34 4.35 1.81 21.29
CA SER A 34 4.24 2.88 22.28
C SER A 34 3.10 3.85 21.97
N HIS A 35 2.65 3.95 20.72
CA HIS A 35 1.70 4.97 20.26
C HIS A 35 0.25 4.48 20.19
N VAL A 36 0.02 3.16 20.18
CA VAL A 36 -1.32 2.54 20.08
C VAL A 36 -2.35 3.19 21.01
N ALA A 37 -2.04 3.34 22.29
CA ALA A 37 -2.97 3.90 23.27
C ALA A 37 -3.28 5.39 23.02
N ALA A 38 -2.28 6.17 22.60
CA ALA A 38 -2.44 7.58 22.28
C ALA A 38 -3.25 7.77 20.99
N ILE A 39 -2.97 6.98 19.96
CA ILE A 39 -3.73 6.98 18.70
C ILE A 39 -5.22 6.71 18.99
N ARG A 40 -5.53 5.68 19.79
CA ARG A 40 -6.91 5.32 20.15
C ARG A 40 -7.61 6.38 21.00
N SER A 41 -6.89 7.13 21.83
CA SER A 41 -7.51 8.21 22.62
C SER A 41 -7.91 9.38 21.73
N GLY A 42 -7.13 9.68 20.69
CA GLY A 42 -7.42 10.71 19.70
C GLY A 42 -8.53 10.33 18.71
N ASN A 43 -8.59 9.05 18.32
CA ASN A 43 -9.65 8.51 17.48
C ASN A 43 -9.99 7.06 17.90
N PRO A 44 -11.06 6.85 18.70
CA PRO A 44 -11.44 5.51 19.16
C PRO A 44 -11.84 4.53 18.05
N LYS A 45 -12.07 5.01 16.82
CA LYS A 45 -12.50 4.21 15.67
C LYS A 45 -11.40 3.99 14.62
N ILE A 46 -10.21 4.58 14.81
CA ILE A 46 -9.10 4.44 13.86
C ILE A 46 -8.68 2.98 13.73
N TYR A 47 -8.42 2.50 12.53
CA TYR A 47 -7.88 1.16 12.32
C TYR A 47 -6.35 1.20 12.45
N ILE A 48 -5.72 0.25 13.13
CA ILE A 48 -4.26 0.26 13.34
C ILE A 48 -3.63 -1.10 13.04
N SER A 49 -2.52 -1.09 12.32
CA SER A 49 -1.79 -2.31 11.96
C SER A 49 -0.42 -2.37 12.61
N TYR A 50 0.04 -3.58 12.93
CA TYR A 50 1.40 -3.85 13.37
C TYR A 50 2.25 -4.32 12.18
N TYR A 51 3.42 -3.72 12.01
CA TYR A 51 4.31 -3.99 10.89
C TYR A 51 5.11 -5.29 11.05
N ILE A 52 5.16 -6.11 10.00
CA ILE A 52 6.14 -7.18 9.83
C ILE A 52 6.64 -7.21 8.37
N PRO A 53 7.92 -7.50 8.09
CA PRO A 53 8.34 -7.94 6.78
C PRO A 53 7.83 -9.37 6.53
N PHE A 54 7.35 -9.67 5.31
CA PHE A 54 6.61 -10.92 5.09
C PHE A 54 7.42 -12.19 5.27
N HIS A 55 8.71 -12.19 4.94
CA HIS A 55 9.58 -13.38 5.03
C HIS A 55 10.94 -13.08 5.66
N ARG A 56 11.03 -12.07 6.53
CA ARG A 56 12.29 -11.73 7.21
C ARG A 56 12.12 -11.75 8.72
N ASP A 57 13.23 -12.02 9.41
CA ASP A 57 13.30 -11.79 10.85
C ASP A 57 13.27 -10.27 11.12
N ASN A 58 12.33 -9.82 11.94
CA ASN A 58 12.16 -8.41 12.34
C ASN A 58 12.33 -8.21 13.85
N GLY A 59 13.12 -9.07 14.49
CA GLY A 59 13.33 -9.03 15.93
C GLY A 59 12.11 -9.47 16.71
N THR A 60 11.76 -8.70 17.73
CA THR A 60 10.66 -9.02 18.65
C THR A 60 9.53 -8.02 18.50
N PHE A 61 8.34 -8.37 19.02
CA PHE A 61 7.18 -7.48 19.03
C PHE A 61 7.49 -6.04 19.50
N SER A 62 8.32 -5.89 20.53
CA SER A 62 8.64 -4.59 21.15
C SER A 62 9.98 -3.99 20.71
N ASP A 63 10.81 -4.73 19.99
CA ASP A 63 12.15 -4.31 19.59
C ASP A 63 12.50 -4.90 18.23
N ASN A 64 12.38 -4.07 17.19
CA ASN A 64 12.69 -4.43 15.81
C ASN A 64 14.20 -4.48 15.52
N SER A 65 15.04 -4.02 16.45
CA SER A 65 16.50 -4.13 16.35
C SER A 65 17.02 -5.46 16.88
N ALA A 66 16.19 -6.21 17.62
CA ALA A 66 16.53 -7.51 18.19
C ALA A 66 16.39 -8.68 17.20
N TYR A 67 16.61 -8.44 15.90
CA TYR A 67 16.64 -9.50 14.89
C TYR A 67 17.88 -10.38 15.05
N HIS A 68 17.80 -11.62 14.58
CA HIS A 68 18.89 -12.57 14.67
C HIS A 68 19.70 -12.64 13.37
N ASP A 69 21.00 -12.88 13.52
CA ASP A 69 21.96 -12.95 12.43
C ASP A 69 22.02 -14.36 11.78
N LEU A 70 22.85 -14.51 10.75
CA LEU A 70 23.08 -15.79 10.08
C LEU A 70 23.59 -16.88 11.02
N THR A 71 24.39 -16.52 12.02
CA THR A 71 24.97 -17.46 12.98
C THR A 71 23.87 -18.12 13.80
N TYR A 72 22.96 -17.32 14.34
CA TYR A 72 21.81 -17.80 15.09
C TYR A 72 20.91 -18.69 14.23
N TRP A 73 20.53 -18.23 13.03
CA TRP A 73 19.60 -18.97 12.19
C TRP A 73 20.19 -20.30 11.73
N LYS A 74 21.50 -20.36 11.42
CA LYS A 74 22.18 -21.64 11.12
C LYS A 74 22.20 -22.61 12.30
N ALA A 75 22.28 -22.10 13.54
CA ALA A 75 22.34 -22.94 14.72
C ALA A 75 20.95 -23.50 15.12
N ASN A 76 19.89 -22.72 14.94
CA ASN A 76 18.55 -23.05 15.45
C ASN A 76 17.61 -23.58 14.37
N HIS A 77 17.63 -22.98 13.17
CA HIS A 77 16.74 -23.29 12.06
C HIS A 77 17.46 -23.18 10.71
N PRO A 78 18.51 -24.00 10.46
CA PRO A 78 19.27 -23.93 9.21
C PRO A 78 18.42 -24.24 7.97
N ASP A 79 17.30 -24.93 8.16
CA ASP A 79 16.31 -25.28 7.14
C ASP A 79 15.33 -24.15 6.81
N TRP A 80 15.42 -23.00 7.49
CA TRP A 80 14.57 -21.84 7.22
C TRP A 80 15.24 -20.79 6.36
N ILE A 81 16.57 -20.80 6.22
CA ILE A 81 17.27 -19.72 5.52
C ILE A 81 17.11 -19.89 4.01
N LEU A 82 16.56 -18.88 3.34
CA LEU A 82 16.53 -18.82 1.88
C LEU A 82 17.88 -18.35 1.34
N TYR A 83 18.43 -19.11 0.41
CA TYR A 83 19.70 -18.83 -0.26
C TYR A 83 19.51 -18.54 -1.74
N LYS A 84 20.45 -17.78 -2.29
CA LYS A 84 20.65 -17.62 -3.74
C LYS A 84 21.16 -18.92 -4.37
N CYS A 85 21.22 -18.94 -5.69
CA CYS A 85 21.59 -20.13 -6.47
C CYS A 85 23.05 -20.57 -6.30
N ASP A 86 23.91 -19.72 -5.74
CA ASP A 86 25.26 -20.08 -5.32
C ASP A 86 25.29 -21.02 -4.09
N ARG A 87 24.13 -21.20 -3.44
CA ARG A 87 23.90 -22.06 -2.26
C ARG A 87 24.72 -21.67 -1.04
N VAL A 88 25.25 -20.45 -0.99
CA VAL A 88 26.09 -19.95 0.10
C VAL A 88 25.57 -18.62 0.61
N THR A 89 25.13 -17.73 -0.29
CA THR A 89 24.68 -16.39 0.03
C THR A 89 23.19 -16.39 0.36
N PRO A 90 22.77 -15.95 1.57
CA PRO A 90 21.36 -15.74 1.85
C PRO A 90 20.74 -14.76 0.85
N ALA A 91 19.49 -14.96 0.48
CA ALA A 91 18.75 -14.12 -0.45
C ALA A 91 18.26 -12.82 0.21
N TYR A 92 19.19 -12.04 0.77
CA TYR A 92 18.87 -10.78 1.46
C TYR A 92 18.13 -9.81 0.53
N GLU A 93 17.08 -9.23 1.07
CA GLU A 93 16.33 -8.13 0.48
C GLU A 93 17.10 -6.83 0.67
N PHE A 94 17.28 -6.06 -0.41
CA PHE A 94 18.01 -4.78 -0.45
C PHE A 94 19.44 -4.76 0.14
N GLY A 95 20.00 -5.93 0.48
CA GLY A 95 21.25 -6.03 1.24
C GLY A 95 21.10 -5.83 2.75
N ASP A 96 19.87 -5.82 3.25
CA ASP A 96 19.55 -5.70 4.67
C ASP A 96 20.08 -6.88 5.49
N PRO A 97 20.41 -6.67 6.78
CA PRO A 97 20.93 -7.72 7.65
C PRO A 97 19.84 -8.73 8.09
N ASN A 98 18.56 -8.39 7.91
CA ASN A 98 17.42 -9.21 8.30
C ASN A 98 17.39 -10.53 7.52
N MET A 99 17.36 -11.65 8.23
CA MET A 99 17.49 -12.97 7.61
C MET A 99 16.30 -13.28 6.68
N PRO A 100 16.52 -13.66 5.40
CA PRO A 100 15.46 -14.14 4.53
C PRO A 100 15.07 -15.58 4.92
N LEU A 101 13.77 -15.78 5.15
CA LEU A 101 13.19 -17.02 5.67
C LEU A 101 12.31 -17.71 4.61
N ASP A 102 12.31 -19.04 4.60
CA ASP A 102 11.55 -19.89 3.68
C ASP A 102 10.06 -19.81 4.02
N PHE A 103 9.35 -18.90 3.38
CA PHE A 103 7.91 -18.73 3.57
C PHE A 103 7.07 -19.89 3.04
N ALA A 104 7.66 -20.83 2.27
CA ALA A 104 7.00 -22.10 1.95
C ALA A 104 6.98 -23.05 3.16
N ASN A 105 7.89 -22.86 4.14
CA ASN A 105 7.93 -23.63 5.37
C ASN A 105 6.70 -23.33 6.25
N PRO A 106 5.80 -24.29 6.50
CA PRO A 106 4.61 -24.06 7.30
C PRO A 106 4.91 -23.65 8.75
N ALA A 107 6.10 -23.96 9.28
CA ALA A 107 6.49 -23.55 10.63
C ALA A 107 6.75 -22.04 10.74
N LEU A 108 7.08 -21.36 9.63
CA LEU A 108 7.35 -19.92 9.65
C LEU A 108 6.11 -19.13 10.07
N VAL A 109 4.94 -19.42 9.50
CA VAL A 109 3.69 -18.73 9.85
C VAL A 109 3.41 -18.88 11.34
N SER A 110 3.53 -20.09 11.90
CA SER A 110 3.35 -20.32 13.34
C SER A 110 4.30 -19.48 14.20
N TRP A 111 5.56 -19.35 13.79
CA TRP A 111 6.53 -18.51 14.48
C TRP A 111 6.19 -17.01 14.33
N GLN A 112 5.85 -16.53 13.13
CA GLN A 112 5.44 -15.13 12.93
C GLN A 112 4.20 -14.78 13.76
N ILE A 113 3.25 -15.70 13.87
CA ILE A 113 2.07 -15.54 14.71
C ILE A 113 2.46 -15.42 16.18
N GLN A 114 3.32 -16.31 16.69
CA GLN A 114 3.74 -16.28 18.10
C GLN A 114 4.60 -15.05 18.43
N SER A 115 5.53 -14.70 17.54
CA SER A 115 6.50 -13.62 17.75
C SER A 115 5.90 -12.24 17.59
N TYR A 116 4.92 -12.07 16.69
CA TYR A 116 4.42 -10.76 16.28
C TYR A 116 2.90 -10.62 16.41
N ALA A 117 2.13 -11.55 15.84
CA ALA A 117 0.69 -11.33 15.70
C ALA A 117 -0.10 -11.56 16.99
N GLN A 118 0.23 -12.58 17.77
CA GLN A 118 -0.37 -12.82 19.09
C GLN A 118 -0.16 -11.63 20.03
N PRO A 119 1.07 -11.11 20.24
CA PRO A 119 1.24 -9.93 21.06
C PRO A 119 0.60 -8.67 20.45
N ALA A 120 0.56 -8.51 19.12
CA ALA A 120 -0.18 -7.41 18.48
C ALA A 120 -1.68 -7.48 18.76
N SER A 121 -2.27 -8.67 18.65
CA SER A 121 -3.67 -8.96 18.98
C SER A 121 -3.99 -8.60 20.44
N GLU A 122 -3.12 -8.99 21.37
CA GLU A 122 -3.26 -8.66 22.80
C GLU A 122 -3.05 -7.16 23.10
N ARG A 123 -2.26 -6.47 22.29
CA ARG A 123 -2.00 -5.03 22.41
C ARG A 123 -3.12 -4.16 21.82
N GLY A 124 -4.08 -4.76 21.11
CA GLY A 124 -5.24 -4.06 20.55
C GLY A 124 -5.03 -3.49 19.15
N TYR A 125 -4.08 -4.03 18.39
CA TYR A 125 -4.03 -3.82 16.95
C TYR A 125 -5.23 -4.47 16.26
N ASP A 126 -5.58 -3.98 15.07
CA ASP A 126 -6.66 -4.54 14.25
C ASP A 126 -6.11 -5.36 13.07
N ALA A 127 -4.83 -5.20 12.73
CA ALA A 127 -4.23 -5.85 11.57
C ALA A 127 -2.73 -6.12 11.70
N ILE A 128 -2.26 -6.99 10.82
CA ILE A 128 -0.86 -7.10 10.43
C ILE A 128 -0.67 -6.39 9.09
N ALA A 129 0.27 -5.45 9.08
CA ALA A 129 0.83 -4.81 7.90
C ALA A 129 2.02 -5.66 7.43
N ALA A 130 1.78 -6.53 6.45
CA ALA A 130 2.81 -7.43 5.92
C ALA A 130 3.57 -6.77 4.77
N ASP A 131 4.80 -6.40 5.00
CA ASP A 131 5.58 -5.62 4.06
C ASP A 131 6.30 -6.47 3.01
N ASN A 132 6.51 -5.86 1.85
CA ASN A 132 7.28 -6.38 0.71
C ASN A 132 6.76 -7.69 0.13
N VAL A 133 5.44 -7.90 0.13
CA VAL A 133 4.82 -9.06 -0.52
C VAL A 133 4.83 -8.84 -2.03
N ASP A 134 5.81 -9.43 -2.72
CA ASP A 134 6.00 -9.29 -4.17
C ASP A 134 5.78 -10.61 -4.91
N LEU A 135 4.88 -10.62 -5.89
CA LEU A 135 4.64 -11.79 -6.77
C LEU A 135 5.81 -12.12 -7.70
N GLN A 136 6.91 -11.38 -7.65
CA GLN A 136 8.18 -11.66 -8.30
C GLN A 136 9.27 -11.99 -7.29
N ASN A 137 10.17 -12.88 -7.68
CA ASN A 137 11.35 -13.24 -6.90
C ASN A 137 12.48 -12.23 -7.15
N ILE A 138 12.23 -10.97 -6.78
CA ILE A 138 13.15 -9.83 -6.98
C ILE A 138 14.47 -9.98 -6.21
N TYR A 139 14.54 -10.91 -5.25
CA TYR A 139 15.73 -11.18 -4.43
C TYR A 139 16.53 -12.41 -4.88
N HIS A 140 16.12 -13.04 -5.99
CA HIS A 140 16.82 -14.17 -6.59
C HIS A 140 17.01 -15.36 -5.62
N ALA A 141 16.01 -15.61 -4.78
CA ALA A 141 15.97 -16.79 -3.92
C ALA A 141 15.92 -18.06 -4.78
N CYS A 142 16.59 -19.13 -4.32
CA CYS A 142 16.69 -20.38 -5.06
C CYS A 142 16.37 -21.61 -4.23
N GLY A 143 16.77 -21.65 -2.95
CA GLY A 143 16.54 -22.85 -2.15
C GLY A 143 17.00 -22.74 -0.71
N VAL A 144 16.89 -23.88 -0.03
CA VAL A 144 17.13 -24.03 1.41
C VAL A 144 17.96 -25.29 1.68
N TYR A 145 18.49 -25.42 2.90
CA TYR A 145 19.16 -26.66 3.33
C TYR A 145 18.30 -27.45 4.31
N ILE A 146 17.64 -28.51 3.84
CA ILE A 146 16.86 -29.40 4.71
C ILE A 146 17.72 -30.59 5.13
N HIS A 147 17.93 -30.77 6.43
CA HIS A 147 18.82 -31.79 6.99
C HIS A 147 20.23 -31.77 6.36
N GLY A 148 20.77 -30.57 6.15
CA GLY A 148 22.09 -30.36 5.53
C GLY A 148 22.16 -30.63 4.03
N LYS A 149 21.04 -30.92 3.36
CA LYS A 149 20.97 -31.15 1.91
C LYS A 149 20.28 -29.98 1.22
N TRP A 150 20.85 -29.54 0.11
CA TRP A 150 20.24 -28.52 -0.74
C TRP A 150 18.90 -29.01 -1.30
N VAL A 151 17.87 -28.22 -1.10
CA VAL A 151 16.55 -28.38 -1.71
C VAL A 151 16.29 -27.14 -2.57
N GLN A 152 16.22 -27.36 -3.88
CA GLN A 152 15.83 -26.32 -4.83
C GLN A 152 14.34 -26.01 -4.62
N ARG A 153 14.02 -24.75 -4.33
CA ARG A 153 12.64 -24.24 -4.18
C ARG A 153 12.22 -23.46 -5.41
N TYR A 154 13.08 -22.55 -5.84
CA TYR A 154 12.83 -21.55 -6.86
C TYR A 154 13.98 -21.54 -7.86
N SER A 155 13.78 -20.96 -9.04
CA SER A 155 14.74 -20.85 -10.12
C SER A 155 15.78 -19.74 -9.94
N GLY A 156 15.53 -18.79 -9.03
CA GLY A 156 16.30 -17.54 -8.91
C GLY A 156 15.98 -16.48 -9.96
N GLN A 157 15.07 -16.77 -10.90
CA GLN A 157 14.58 -15.82 -11.89
C GLN A 157 13.48 -14.94 -11.28
N LEU A 158 13.34 -13.74 -11.82
CA LEU A 158 12.31 -12.77 -11.41
C LEU A 158 10.90 -13.35 -11.52
N ASP A 159 10.61 -13.96 -12.68
CA ASP A 159 9.35 -14.64 -12.95
C ASP A 159 9.47 -16.12 -12.56
N ASP A 160 8.99 -16.46 -11.37
CA ASP A 160 9.03 -17.80 -10.82
C ASP A 160 7.62 -18.28 -10.41
N PRO A 161 7.05 -19.28 -11.09
CA PRO A 161 5.71 -19.78 -10.77
C PRO A 161 5.60 -20.43 -9.38
N GLN A 162 6.67 -21.04 -8.88
CA GLN A 162 6.66 -21.67 -7.56
C GLN A 162 6.72 -20.63 -6.45
N TRP A 163 7.52 -19.56 -6.61
CA TRP A 163 7.50 -18.39 -5.73
C TRP A 163 6.10 -17.80 -5.58
N ARG A 164 5.44 -17.56 -6.71
CA ARG A 164 4.05 -17.06 -6.77
C ARG A 164 3.07 -17.97 -6.04
N ALA A 165 3.16 -19.28 -6.28
CA ALA A 165 2.31 -20.25 -5.62
C ALA A 165 2.53 -20.27 -4.09
N ASP A 166 3.79 -20.20 -3.65
CA ASP A 166 4.13 -20.20 -2.23
C ASP A 166 3.73 -18.91 -1.52
N ILE A 167 3.73 -17.75 -2.21
CA ILE A 167 3.15 -16.51 -1.66
C ILE A 167 1.65 -16.68 -1.41
N VAL A 168 0.89 -17.21 -2.37
CA VAL A 168 -0.55 -17.43 -2.19
C VAL A 168 -0.81 -18.38 -1.02
N ILE A 169 0.01 -19.43 -0.89
CA ILE A 169 -0.08 -20.38 0.25
C ILE A 169 0.26 -19.68 1.57
N TRP A 170 1.29 -18.83 1.60
CA TRP A 170 1.65 -18.07 2.80
C TRP A 170 0.51 -17.11 3.21
N LEU A 171 -0.05 -16.35 2.25
CA LEU A 171 -1.17 -15.44 2.49
C LEU A 171 -2.37 -16.19 3.08
N ALA A 172 -2.74 -17.33 2.48
CA ALA A 172 -3.85 -18.15 2.96
C ALA A 172 -3.64 -18.64 4.40
N ARG A 173 -2.45 -19.16 4.70
CA ARG A 173 -2.10 -19.65 6.04
C ARG A 173 -2.05 -18.53 7.07
N MET A 174 -1.43 -17.40 6.71
CA MET A 174 -1.28 -16.25 7.59
C MET A 174 -2.66 -15.65 7.90
N GLN A 175 -3.47 -15.34 6.88
CA GLN A 175 -4.82 -14.81 7.07
C GLN A 175 -5.66 -15.73 7.95
N GLN A 176 -5.65 -17.05 7.66
CA GLN A 176 -6.35 -18.02 8.48
C GLN A 176 -5.87 -17.96 9.94
N ALA A 177 -4.57 -18.00 10.18
CA ALA A 177 -4.04 -17.97 11.54
C ALA A 177 -4.38 -16.67 12.29
N LEU A 178 -4.31 -15.52 11.62
CA LEU A 178 -4.68 -14.21 12.17
C LEU A 178 -6.16 -14.14 12.56
N HIS A 179 -7.04 -14.72 11.74
CA HIS A 179 -8.49 -14.77 12.01
C HIS A 179 -8.85 -15.69 13.19
N HIS A 180 -7.98 -16.64 13.56
CA HIS A 180 -8.17 -17.55 14.69
C HIS A 180 -7.61 -17.01 16.02
N LEU A 181 -6.98 -15.84 16.02
CA LEU A 181 -6.51 -15.19 17.25
C LEU A 181 -7.70 -14.79 18.13
N ARG A 182 -7.44 -14.64 19.44
CA ARG A 182 -8.47 -14.22 20.41
C ARG A 182 -9.08 -12.87 20.03
N HIS A 183 -8.25 -11.93 19.58
CA HIS A 183 -8.68 -10.72 18.90
C HIS A 183 -8.24 -10.85 17.44
N PRO A 184 -9.13 -11.28 16.54
CA PRO A 184 -8.79 -11.49 15.14
C PRO A 184 -8.13 -10.26 14.52
N LEU A 185 -7.07 -10.49 13.75
CA LEU A 185 -6.37 -9.43 13.02
C LEU A 185 -6.62 -9.59 11.51
N ALA A 186 -6.78 -8.49 10.80
CA ALA A 186 -6.76 -8.49 9.34
C ALA A 186 -5.34 -8.68 8.79
N LEU A 187 -5.20 -9.29 7.62
CA LEU A 187 -3.97 -9.32 6.83
C LEU A 187 -4.04 -8.27 5.73
N ILE A 188 -3.21 -7.24 5.83
CA ILE A 188 -3.11 -6.21 4.80
C ILE A 188 -1.64 -6.20 4.36
N PRO A 189 -1.30 -6.64 3.13
CA PRO A 189 0.06 -6.59 2.64
C PRO A 189 0.38 -5.31 1.86
N ASN A 190 1.64 -4.87 1.90
CA ASN A 190 2.24 -4.02 0.88
C ASN A 190 2.51 -4.91 -0.33
N LEU A 191 1.70 -4.78 -1.38
CA LEU A 191 1.58 -5.77 -2.43
C LEU A 191 2.07 -5.24 -3.78
N ALA A 192 3.09 -5.90 -4.33
CA ALA A 192 3.53 -5.71 -5.71
C ALA A 192 3.03 -6.86 -6.60
N LEU A 193 2.33 -6.53 -7.69
CA LEU A 193 1.74 -7.51 -8.61
C LEU A 193 2.72 -8.05 -9.66
N GLY A 194 3.93 -7.49 -9.75
CA GLY A 194 4.95 -7.98 -10.68
C GLY A 194 4.56 -7.91 -12.16
N GLY A 195 3.78 -6.88 -12.54
CA GLY A 195 3.28 -6.67 -13.90
C GLY A 195 2.05 -7.51 -14.28
N LEU A 196 1.50 -8.32 -13.35
CA LEU A 196 0.25 -9.03 -13.61
C LEU A 196 -0.94 -8.07 -13.64
N PRO A 197 -1.86 -8.21 -14.63
CA PRO A 197 -3.03 -7.37 -14.68
C PRO A 197 -4.02 -7.72 -13.55
N PRO A 198 -4.89 -6.79 -13.13
CA PRO A 198 -5.83 -7.03 -12.01
C PRO A 198 -6.76 -8.23 -12.20
N GLY A 199 -7.12 -8.53 -13.46
CA GLY A 199 -7.96 -9.68 -13.81
C GLY A 199 -7.25 -11.03 -13.84
N ASP A 200 -5.93 -11.07 -13.61
CA ASP A 200 -5.17 -12.33 -13.61
C ASP A 200 -5.64 -13.25 -12.48
N ARG A 201 -5.73 -14.56 -12.76
CA ARG A 201 -6.19 -15.56 -11.79
C ARG A 201 -5.37 -15.57 -10.51
N LEU A 202 -4.05 -15.36 -10.60
CA LEU A 202 -3.18 -15.32 -9.42
C LEU A 202 -3.51 -14.10 -8.56
N VAL A 203 -3.77 -12.95 -9.17
CA VAL A 203 -4.19 -11.73 -8.46
C VAL A 203 -5.52 -11.98 -7.75
N GLN A 204 -6.48 -12.66 -8.39
CA GLN A 204 -7.73 -13.05 -7.76
C GLN A 204 -7.53 -14.00 -6.57
N GLN A 205 -6.58 -14.94 -6.66
CA GLN A 205 -6.23 -15.83 -5.56
C GLN A 205 -5.60 -15.07 -4.39
N VAL A 206 -4.68 -14.15 -4.66
CA VAL A 206 -4.10 -13.24 -3.65
C VAL A 206 -5.22 -12.45 -2.97
N MET A 207 -6.10 -11.82 -3.74
CA MET A 207 -7.22 -11.06 -3.19
C MET A 207 -8.14 -11.92 -2.33
N SER A 208 -8.31 -13.22 -2.60
CA SER A 208 -9.13 -14.10 -1.75
C SER A 208 -8.52 -14.39 -0.38
N HIS A 209 -7.22 -14.13 -0.20
CA HIS A 209 -6.44 -14.49 0.99
C HIS A 209 -5.85 -13.28 1.74
N ILE A 210 -6.39 -12.09 1.47
CA ILE A 210 -6.04 -10.85 2.17
C ILE A 210 -7.31 -10.10 2.54
N ASP A 211 -7.20 -9.18 3.48
CA ASP A 211 -8.33 -8.41 4.00
C ASP A 211 -8.32 -6.95 3.55
N GLY A 212 -7.22 -6.50 2.94
CA GLY A 212 -7.00 -5.18 2.34
C GLY A 212 -5.70 -5.18 1.54
N VAL A 213 -5.33 -4.05 0.95
CA VAL A 213 -4.05 -3.86 0.24
C VAL A 213 -3.46 -2.51 0.58
N LEU A 214 -2.16 -2.47 0.86
CA LEU A 214 -1.36 -1.27 0.66
C LEU A 214 -0.61 -1.39 -0.66
N ASP A 215 -0.62 -0.29 -1.39
CA ASP A 215 0.06 -0.13 -2.66
C ASP A 215 1.07 1.01 -2.54
N GLU A 216 2.34 0.63 -2.39
CA GLU A 216 3.43 1.57 -2.17
C GLU A 216 3.86 2.32 -3.45
N ASP A 217 3.64 1.72 -4.62
CA ASP A 217 4.00 2.35 -5.90
C ASP A 217 3.05 3.51 -6.22
N GLY A 218 1.77 3.36 -5.87
CA GLY A 218 0.67 4.27 -6.23
C GLY A 218 0.70 4.84 -7.65
N PHE A 219 0.35 6.11 -7.78
CA PHE A 219 0.35 6.82 -9.06
C PHE A 219 1.69 7.51 -9.34
N THR A 220 2.72 7.21 -8.54
CA THR A 220 4.07 7.79 -8.68
C THR A 220 5.16 6.72 -8.87
N ASP A 221 4.76 5.49 -9.20
CA ASP A 221 5.64 4.35 -9.47
C ASP A 221 6.76 4.22 -8.42
N GLY A 222 6.40 4.31 -7.14
CA GLY A 222 7.36 4.20 -6.03
C GLY A 222 8.41 5.31 -6.05
N ALA A 223 7.99 6.53 -6.39
CA ALA A 223 8.81 7.73 -6.62
C ALA A 223 9.68 7.71 -7.89
N ARG A 224 9.57 6.71 -8.77
CA ARG A 224 10.30 6.67 -10.06
C ARG A 224 9.72 7.62 -11.11
N GLY A 225 8.48 8.08 -10.94
CA GLY A 225 7.84 9.06 -11.82
C GLY A 225 6.34 8.87 -11.92
N TYR A 226 5.65 9.69 -12.70
CA TYR A 226 4.20 9.59 -12.85
C TYR A 226 3.78 8.29 -13.55
N LEU A 227 2.84 7.56 -12.96
CA LEU A 227 2.23 6.40 -13.60
C LEU A 227 1.30 6.88 -14.72
N THR A 228 1.53 6.44 -15.96
CA THR A 228 0.83 6.97 -17.16
C THR A 228 0.25 5.85 -18.02
N GLY A 229 -0.56 6.21 -19.01
CA GLY A 229 -1.08 5.31 -20.03
C GLY A 229 -1.85 4.09 -19.47
N SER A 230 -1.59 2.91 -20.03
CA SER A 230 -2.28 1.68 -19.62
C SER A 230 -1.98 1.25 -18.19
N SER A 231 -0.77 1.54 -17.69
CA SER A 231 -0.40 1.20 -16.30
C SER A 231 -1.22 2.01 -15.29
N TRP A 232 -1.48 3.29 -15.60
CA TRP A 232 -2.37 4.13 -14.78
C TRP A 232 -3.80 3.57 -14.76
N VAL A 233 -4.35 3.18 -15.92
CA VAL A 233 -5.69 2.57 -15.99
C VAL A 233 -5.76 1.25 -15.23
N GLN A 234 -4.75 0.38 -15.37
CA GLN A 234 -4.68 -0.88 -14.65
C GLN A 234 -4.61 -0.67 -13.13
N ARG A 235 -3.98 0.41 -12.67
CA ARG A 235 -3.95 0.77 -11.26
C ARG A 235 -5.33 1.12 -10.71
N ILE A 236 -6.10 1.92 -11.46
CA ILE A 236 -7.50 2.23 -11.13
C ILE A 236 -8.34 0.95 -11.08
N GLN A 237 -8.21 0.08 -12.09
CA GLN A 237 -8.93 -1.19 -12.12
C GLN A 237 -8.58 -2.10 -10.95
N PHE A 238 -7.31 -2.13 -10.52
CA PHE A 238 -6.91 -2.89 -9.34
C PHE A 238 -7.59 -2.33 -8.09
N MET A 239 -7.49 -1.01 -7.89
CA MET A 239 -8.11 -0.30 -6.79
C MET A 239 -9.62 -0.54 -6.70
N GLU A 240 -10.33 -0.49 -7.83
CA GLU A 240 -11.76 -0.81 -7.93
C GLU A 240 -12.04 -2.29 -7.60
N SER A 241 -11.22 -3.23 -8.10
CA SER A 241 -11.41 -4.67 -7.88
C SER A 241 -11.25 -5.10 -6.42
N VAL A 242 -10.38 -4.43 -5.67
CA VAL A 242 -10.20 -4.63 -4.22
C VAL A 242 -11.44 -4.11 -3.48
N GLN A 243 -11.87 -2.90 -3.78
CA GLN A 243 -13.03 -2.27 -3.12
C GLN A 243 -14.35 -2.96 -3.46
N ALA A 244 -14.48 -3.55 -4.65
CA ALA A 244 -15.65 -4.36 -5.05
C ALA A 244 -15.84 -5.61 -4.16
N GLN A 245 -14.79 -6.04 -3.46
CA GLN A 245 -14.83 -7.12 -2.47
C GLN A 245 -14.97 -6.60 -1.03
N TYR A 246 -15.31 -5.32 -0.85
CA TYR A 246 -15.42 -4.64 0.45
C TYR A 246 -14.10 -4.58 1.24
N LYS A 247 -12.96 -4.60 0.54
CA LYS A 247 -11.63 -4.54 1.13
C LYS A 247 -11.04 -3.14 0.98
N PRO A 248 -10.28 -2.62 1.96
CA PRO A 248 -9.66 -1.32 1.85
C PRO A 248 -8.45 -1.33 0.91
N TYR A 249 -8.29 -0.23 0.18
CA TYR A 249 -7.13 0.06 -0.66
C TYR A 249 -6.40 1.31 -0.15
N TYR A 250 -5.16 1.14 0.28
CA TYR A 250 -4.32 2.21 0.80
C TYR A 250 -3.25 2.55 -0.23
N VAL A 251 -3.34 3.74 -0.83
CA VAL A 251 -2.41 4.16 -1.89
C VAL A 251 -1.38 5.16 -1.38
N VAL A 252 -0.12 4.80 -1.49
CA VAL A 252 1.01 5.69 -1.20
C VAL A 252 1.40 6.41 -2.49
N ASN A 253 1.63 7.72 -2.43
CA ASN A 253 2.20 8.49 -3.54
C ASN A 253 3.44 9.22 -3.04
N GLN A 254 4.61 8.67 -3.40
CA GLN A 254 5.90 9.24 -3.04
C GLN A 254 6.49 10.07 -4.19
N PHE A 255 7.14 11.18 -3.84
CA PHE A 255 7.83 12.03 -4.81
C PHE A 255 9.30 12.19 -4.45
N GLN A 256 10.20 11.97 -5.42
CA GLN A 256 11.65 12.16 -5.28
C GLN A 256 12.03 13.66 -5.33
N VAL A 257 11.54 14.44 -4.38
CA VAL A 257 11.73 15.89 -4.28
C VAL A 257 11.92 16.32 -2.82
N PRO A 258 12.61 17.45 -2.56
CA PRO A 258 12.78 17.96 -1.20
C PRO A 258 11.48 18.55 -0.62
N SER A 259 10.56 18.99 -1.48
CA SER A 259 9.23 19.49 -1.10
C SER A 259 8.23 19.22 -2.21
N ILE A 260 7.00 18.92 -1.83
CA ILE A 260 5.94 18.54 -2.77
C ILE A 260 5.20 19.77 -3.26
N SER A 261 5.09 19.91 -4.57
CA SER A 261 4.37 21.01 -5.22
C SER A 261 2.85 20.79 -5.21
N ARG A 262 2.10 21.86 -5.46
CA ARG A 262 0.65 21.80 -5.64
C ARG A 262 0.24 20.85 -6.77
N ASP A 263 0.96 20.89 -7.89
CA ASP A 263 0.67 20.03 -9.04
C ASP A 263 0.87 18.55 -8.72
N GLN A 264 1.87 18.22 -7.88
CA GLN A 264 2.10 16.85 -7.42
C GLN A 264 0.98 16.37 -6.49
N VAL A 265 0.51 17.22 -5.56
CA VAL A 265 -0.65 16.89 -4.71
C VAL A 265 -1.91 16.71 -5.58
N GLN A 266 -2.14 17.60 -6.55
CA GLN A 266 -3.26 17.50 -7.47
C GLN A 266 -3.22 16.23 -8.32
N TRP A 267 -2.04 15.85 -8.85
CA TRP A 267 -1.89 14.57 -9.56
C TRP A 267 -2.29 13.38 -8.70
N ALA A 268 -1.73 13.29 -7.48
CA ALA A 268 -1.98 12.18 -6.58
C ALA A 268 -3.46 12.11 -6.16
N LEU A 269 -4.06 13.24 -5.79
CA LEU A 269 -5.46 13.30 -5.39
C LEU A 269 -6.42 13.05 -6.56
N ALA A 270 -6.19 13.67 -7.72
CA ALA A 270 -7.02 13.45 -8.88
C ALA A 270 -6.98 11.99 -9.34
N SER A 271 -5.79 11.37 -9.37
CA SER A 271 -5.65 9.95 -9.70
C SER A 271 -6.29 9.04 -8.66
N TYR A 272 -6.09 9.28 -7.37
CA TYR A 272 -6.77 8.57 -6.29
C TYR A 272 -8.29 8.65 -6.42
N LEU A 273 -8.83 9.83 -6.70
CA LEU A 273 -10.26 10.04 -6.87
C LEU A 273 -10.82 9.33 -8.11
N MET A 274 -10.02 8.96 -9.10
CA MET A 274 -10.51 8.17 -10.24
C MET A 274 -10.92 6.75 -9.83
N GLY A 275 -10.25 6.14 -8.86
CA GLY A 275 -10.53 4.77 -8.39
C GLY A 275 -11.16 4.70 -7.01
N LYS A 276 -11.42 5.84 -6.37
CA LYS A 276 -12.00 5.89 -5.03
C LYS A 276 -13.49 5.54 -5.05
N GLU A 277 -13.81 4.38 -4.48
CA GLU A 277 -15.18 3.95 -4.19
C GLU A 277 -15.51 4.20 -2.72
N HIS A 278 -15.71 3.10 -1.98
CA HIS A 278 -16.13 3.07 -0.60
C HIS A 278 -14.93 3.01 0.34
N THR A 279 -13.96 2.11 0.12
CA THR A 279 -12.90 1.80 1.09
C THR A 279 -11.54 2.08 0.51
N ALA A 280 -11.17 3.35 0.35
CA ALA A 280 -9.82 3.70 -0.05
C ALA A 280 -9.31 4.96 0.63
N ALA A 281 -8.03 4.99 0.95
CA ALA A 281 -7.38 6.13 1.56
C ALA A 281 -6.02 6.41 0.92
N VAL A 282 -5.59 7.66 0.96
CA VAL A 282 -4.37 8.14 0.32
C VAL A 282 -3.36 8.65 1.35
N PHE A 283 -2.09 8.40 1.07
CA PHE A 283 -0.95 9.01 1.74
C PHE A 283 -0.03 9.63 0.69
N ILE A 284 0.38 10.89 0.89
CA ILE A 284 1.26 11.63 -0.01
C ILE A 284 2.48 12.06 0.80
N SER A 285 3.68 11.75 0.31
CA SER A 285 4.93 12.12 0.99
C SER A 285 6.08 12.29 0.01
N THR A 286 7.16 12.92 0.48
CA THR A 286 8.44 12.78 -0.21
C THR A 286 8.90 11.32 -0.17
N TYR A 287 9.86 10.96 -1.00
CA TYR A 287 10.45 9.62 -0.99
C TYR A 287 10.98 9.25 0.40
N GLN A 288 10.54 8.10 0.92
CA GLN A 288 10.81 7.59 2.26
C GLN A 288 10.41 8.57 3.39
N GLY A 289 9.52 9.52 3.10
CA GLY A 289 8.99 10.51 4.04
C GLY A 289 7.94 9.93 4.99
N TYR A 290 8.15 8.71 5.46
CA TYR A 290 7.26 7.99 6.36
C TYR A 290 7.45 8.41 7.83
N GLY A 291 6.50 8.01 8.68
CA GLY A 291 6.61 8.19 10.13
C GLY A 291 6.27 9.59 10.63
N ALA A 292 6.14 10.58 9.73
CA ALA A 292 5.77 11.95 10.03
C ALA A 292 4.34 12.28 9.56
N ASP A 293 3.69 13.21 10.24
CA ASP A 293 2.40 13.77 9.84
C ASP A 293 2.60 14.82 8.74
N THR A 294 2.34 14.45 7.49
CA THR A 294 2.41 15.37 6.34
C THR A 294 1.01 15.74 5.87
N ARG A 295 0.58 16.96 6.22
CA ARG A 295 -0.77 17.46 5.93
C ARG A 295 -0.78 18.45 4.77
N TYR A 296 -1.71 18.23 3.85
CA TYR A 296 -2.04 19.16 2.77
C TYR A 296 -3.42 19.77 3.00
N ASN A 297 -3.60 21.04 2.64
CA ASN A 297 -4.89 21.72 2.80
C ASN A 297 -5.98 21.09 1.93
N GLU A 298 -5.56 20.58 0.77
CA GLU A 298 -6.32 19.86 -0.25
C GLU A 298 -7.09 18.67 0.31
N TYR A 299 -6.60 18.04 1.38
CA TYR A 299 -7.28 16.94 2.05
C TYR A 299 -8.63 17.32 2.67
N ASN A 300 -8.88 18.61 2.93
CA ASN A 300 -10.13 19.07 3.50
C ASN A 300 -11.23 19.31 2.45
N ALA A 301 -10.93 19.05 1.17
CA ALA A 301 -11.85 19.26 0.06
C ALA A 301 -13.17 18.50 0.25
N GLN A 302 -14.29 19.21 0.18
CA GLN A 302 -15.62 18.65 0.34
C GLN A 302 -16.20 18.15 -0.98
N ILE A 303 -15.43 17.32 -1.71
CA ILE A 303 -15.80 16.85 -3.06
C ILE A 303 -17.06 15.95 -3.06
N GLY A 304 -17.39 15.33 -1.93
CA GLY A 304 -18.59 14.52 -1.77
C GLY A 304 -18.37 13.03 -2.09
N SER A 305 -19.40 12.36 -2.60
CA SER A 305 -19.35 10.94 -2.98
C SER A 305 -19.26 10.78 -4.50
N PRO A 306 -18.62 9.71 -5.00
CA PRO A 306 -18.64 9.41 -6.43
C PRO A 306 -20.09 9.21 -6.90
N GLN A 307 -20.42 9.73 -8.08
CA GLN A 307 -21.76 9.59 -8.67
C GLN A 307 -21.84 8.41 -9.63
N ASP A 308 -20.76 8.15 -10.35
CA ASP A 308 -20.61 7.08 -11.32
C ASP A 308 -19.13 6.63 -11.39
N ASN A 309 -18.87 5.60 -12.20
CA ASN A 309 -17.52 5.14 -12.53
C ASN A 309 -16.73 6.21 -13.29
N MET A 310 -15.40 6.07 -13.30
CA MET A 310 -14.54 6.84 -14.20
C MET A 310 -14.95 6.63 -15.67
N TYR A 311 -14.91 7.69 -16.48
CA TYR A 311 -15.18 7.64 -17.91
C TYR A 311 -14.19 8.50 -18.72
N GLN A 312 -14.02 8.17 -20.00
CA GLN A 312 -13.21 8.97 -20.92
C GLN A 312 -14.06 10.01 -21.63
N SER A 313 -13.55 11.24 -21.72
CA SER A 313 -14.16 12.31 -22.51
C SER A 313 -13.11 13.37 -22.85
N GLN A 314 -13.17 13.94 -24.06
CA GLN A 314 -12.22 14.97 -24.51
C GLN A 314 -10.74 14.52 -24.37
N ASN A 315 -10.46 13.25 -24.67
CA ASN A 315 -9.14 12.60 -24.61
C ASN A 315 -8.51 12.50 -23.21
N VAL A 316 -9.27 12.78 -22.15
CA VAL A 316 -8.83 12.61 -20.76
C VAL A 316 -9.85 11.78 -19.97
N TYR A 317 -9.51 11.46 -18.72
CA TYR A 317 -10.38 10.73 -17.81
C TYR A 317 -11.09 11.67 -16.87
N TRP A 318 -12.34 11.37 -16.59
CA TRP A 318 -13.24 12.14 -15.74
C TRP A 318 -13.86 11.24 -14.70
N ARG A 319 -14.16 11.82 -13.55
CA ARG A 319 -15.06 11.22 -12.59
C ARG A 319 -15.89 12.27 -11.88
N ASP A 320 -17.20 12.10 -11.92
CA ASP A 320 -18.15 13.01 -11.29
C ASP A 320 -18.37 12.66 -9.82
N TYR A 321 -18.44 13.71 -9.01
CA TYR A 321 -18.71 13.65 -7.59
C TYR A 321 -19.87 14.57 -7.22
N SER A 322 -20.57 14.28 -6.13
CA SER A 322 -21.78 15.02 -5.74
C SER A 322 -21.54 16.53 -5.60
N ASN A 323 -20.34 16.94 -5.19
CA ASN A 323 -19.96 18.36 -5.02
C ASN A 323 -18.72 18.74 -5.86
N GLY A 324 -18.42 18.02 -6.93
CA GLY A 324 -17.22 18.30 -7.70
C GLY A 324 -16.97 17.34 -8.84
N LEU A 325 -15.74 17.37 -9.33
CA LEU A 325 -15.25 16.48 -10.39
C LEU A 325 -13.74 16.31 -10.24
N SER A 326 -13.25 15.17 -10.72
CA SER A 326 -11.83 14.94 -10.95
C SER A 326 -11.59 14.74 -12.45
N ILE A 327 -10.53 15.34 -12.98
CA ILE A 327 -10.09 15.18 -14.36
C ILE A 327 -8.61 14.84 -14.37
N VAL A 328 -8.21 13.81 -15.12
CA VAL A 328 -6.81 13.37 -15.20
C VAL A 328 -6.41 13.17 -16.65
N ASN A 329 -5.28 13.77 -17.02
CA ASN A 329 -4.54 13.46 -18.23
C ASN A 329 -3.35 12.54 -17.88
N PRO A 330 -3.49 11.20 -18.01
CA PRO A 330 -2.40 10.27 -17.77
C PRO A 330 -1.55 10.05 -19.02
N ASP A 331 -1.67 10.89 -20.06
CA ASP A 331 -0.80 10.82 -21.24
C ASP A 331 0.60 11.33 -20.89
N PRO A 332 1.68 10.63 -21.30
CA PRO A 332 3.04 11.04 -20.98
C PRO A 332 3.58 12.18 -21.87
N GLY A 333 2.95 12.47 -23.01
CA GLY A 333 3.48 13.41 -24.01
C GLY A 333 2.51 14.49 -24.48
N GLU A 334 1.21 14.24 -24.45
CA GLU A 334 0.20 15.13 -25.02
C GLU A 334 -0.44 16.07 -23.99
N THR A 335 -0.69 17.31 -24.41
CA THR A 335 -1.50 18.28 -23.66
C THR A 335 -2.89 18.31 -24.24
N TYR A 336 -3.91 18.29 -23.37
CA TYR A 336 -5.30 18.38 -23.79
C TYR A 336 -5.97 19.62 -23.22
N GLU A 337 -6.85 20.24 -24.01
CA GLU A 337 -7.78 21.25 -23.52
C GLU A 337 -9.15 20.61 -23.30
N VAL A 338 -9.71 20.81 -22.12
CA VAL A 338 -11.04 20.33 -21.76
C VAL A 338 -11.99 21.48 -21.51
N THR A 339 -13.19 21.36 -22.06
CA THR A 339 -14.29 22.29 -21.80
C THR A 339 -15.19 21.74 -20.70
N LEU A 340 -15.36 22.49 -19.63
CA LEU A 340 -16.27 22.16 -18.52
C LEU A 340 -17.73 22.28 -18.94
N ARG A 341 -18.67 21.82 -18.12
CA ARG A 341 -20.10 22.02 -18.40
C ARG A 341 -20.48 23.49 -18.31
N ALA A 342 -21.00 24.05 -19.40
CA ALA A 342 -21.49 25.43 -19.42
C ALA A 342 -22.56 25.69 -18.34
N GLY A 343 -22.49 26.87 -17.71
CA GLY A 343 -23.42 27.30 -16.67
C GLY A 343 -23.16 26.74 -15.27
N ARG A 344 -22.17 25.83 -15.11
CA ARG A 344 -21.72 25.37 -13.78
C ARG A 344 -20.42 26.10 -13.41
N LYS A 345 -20.37 26.60 -12.17
CA LYS A 345 -19.17 27.28 -11.64
C LYS A 345 -18.36 26.30 -10.82
N TYR A 346 -17.07 26.27 -11.09
CA TYR A 346 -16.13 25.41 -10.40
C TYR A 346 -15.03 26.24 -9.76
N ILE A 347 -14.51 25.76 -8.64
CA ILE A 347 -13.29 26.26 -8.00
C ILE A 347 -12.29 25.12 -7.89
N ASP A 348 -11.00 25.42 -8.00
CA ASP A 348 -9.94 24.45 -7.69
C ASP A 348 -9.82 24.21 -6.17
N LEU A 349 -8.94 23.29 -5.77
CA LEU A 349 -8.66 23.01 -4.36
C LEU A 349 -8.02 24.18 -3.58
N TYR A 350 -7.66 25.25 -4.28
CA TYR A 350 -7.04 26.45 -3.73
C TYR A 350 -8.00 27.65 -3.68
N GLY A 351 -9.27 27.44 -4.04
CA GLY A 351 -10.32 28.46 -4.04
C GLY A 351 -10.31 29.39 -5.26
N ASN A 352 -9.51 29.09 -6.28
CA ASN A 352 -9.51 29.89 -7.50
C ASN A 352 -10.66 29.46 -8.42
N PRO A 353 -11.42 30.40 -9.01
CA PRO A 353 -12.41 30.06 -10.03
C PRO A 353 -11.75 29.37 -11.23
N ALA A 354 -12.28 28.22 -11.63
CA ALA A 354 -11.85 27.55 -12.85
C ALA A 354 -12.54 28.19 -14.07
N GLY A 355 -11.76 28.42 -15.12
CA GLY A 355 -12.28 28.87 -16.41
C GLY A 355 -13.18 27.81 -17.07
N GLN A 356 -13.89 28.22 -18.11
CA GLN A 356 -14.74 27.32 -18.91
C GLN A 356 -13.90 26.26 -19.64
N THR A 357 -12.66 26.59 -19.98
CA THR A 357 -11.67 25.69 -20.58
C THR A 357 -10.49 25.55 -19.64
N ILE A 358 -9.99 24.33 -19.49
CA ILE A 358 -8.80 24.00 -18.69
C ILE A 358 -7.79 23.31 -19.60
N THR A 359 -6.53 23.72 -19.52
CA THR A 359 -5.41 23.02 -20.16
C THR A 359 -4.81 22.01 -19.17
N LEU A 360 -4.71 20.76 -19.58
CA LEU A 360 -4.10 19.67 -18.82
C LEU A 360 -2.81 19.23 -19.53
N PRO A 361 -1.63 19.63 -19.03
CA PRO A 361 -0.34 19.12 -19.51
C PRO A 361 -0.26 17.59 -19.43
N PRO A 362 0.79 16.97 -20.01
CA PRO A 362 1.05 15.56 -19.79
C PRO A 362 1.15 15.24 -18.29
N HIS A 363 0.78 14.02 -17.89
CA HIS A 363 0.84 13.53 -16.50
C HIS A 363 0.27 14.50 -15.45
N SER A 364 -0.88 15.12 -15.75
CA SER A 364 -1.51 16.11 -14.89
C SER A 364 -2.91 15.70 -14.47
N GLY A 365 -3.39 16.29 -13.38
CA GLY A 365 -4.75 16.11 -12.91
C GLY A 365 -5.25 17.36 -12.19
N ILE A 366 -6.56 17.51 -12.15
CA ILE A 366 -7.22 18.60 -11.42
C ILE A 366 -8.45 18.06 -10.71
N VAL A 367 -8.58 18.46 -9.45
CA VAL A 367 -9.82 18.31 -8.70
C VAL A 367 -10.51 19.66 -8.62
N LEU A 368 -11.78 19.69 -9.00
CA LEU A 368 -12.63 20.87 -8.93
C LEU A 368 -13.82 20.63 -8.02
N LEU A 369 -14.18 21.64 -7.24
CA LEU A 369 -15.39 21.66 -6.43
C LEU A 369 -16.44 22.51 -7.11
N THR A 370 -17.71 22.13 -6.98
CA THR A 370 -18.79 23.04 -7.36
C THR A 370 -18.79 24.22 -6.42
N GLY A 371 -18.62 25.44 -6.96
CA GLY A 371 -18.75 26.65 -6.17
C GLY A 371 -20.15 26.75 -5.58
N SER A 372 -20.24 26.87 -4.26
CA SER A 372 -21.49 27.19 -3.56
C SER A 372 -22.06 28.54 -3.97
#